data_AF-E9I1F5-F1
#
_entry.id   AF-E9I1F5-F1
#
_cell.length_a   1.000
_cell.length_b   1.000
_cell.length_c   1.000
_cell.angle_alpha   90.00
_cell.angle_beta   90.00
_cell.angle_gamma   90.00
#
_symmetry.space_group_name_H-M   'P 1'
#
loop_
_entity.id
_entity.type
_entity.pdbx_description
1 polymer ?
#
loop_
_entity_poly.entity_id
_entity_poly.type
_entity_poly.pdbx_seq_one_letter_code
_entity_poly.pdbx_strand_id
1 'polypeptide(L)'
;MSLEDPFFVVKDEVTKALNRTRGLYQHWQHLRKEGIVFSKDEVQKTTAELRNSIRSIEWDLEDLEDTIAIVGKNPSRFRLNSAEVVQRRFFVQQTRDEIGNIKEKLQIMRGQDFDQSAKKVIFLVTMHS
;
A
#
# COMPACT_ATOMS: atom_id res chain seq x y z
N MET A 1 -20.99 -8.53 28.31
CA MET A 1 -20.05 -8.59 27.17
C MET A 1 -19.42 -7.21 27.03
N SER A 2 -18.10 -7.07 27.15
CA SER A 2 -17.44 -5.82 26.78
C SER A 2 -17.44 -5.73 25.25
N LEU A 3 -17.98 -4.64 24.69
CA LEU A 3 -17.79 -4.32 23.28
C LEU A 3 -16.28 -4.12 23.07
N GLU A 4 -15.69 -4.96 22.22
CA GLU A 4 -14.31 -4.77 21.76
C GLU A 4 -14.21 -3.41 21.06
N ASP A 5 -13.16 -2.64 21.35
CA ASP A 5 -12.98 -1.31 20.74
C ASP A 5 -12.82 -1.49 19.22
N PRO A 6 -13.69 -0.88 18.39
CA PRO A 6 -13.64 -1.02 16.94
C PRO A 6 -12.28 -0.65 16.34
N PHE A 7 -11.50 0.21 17.00
CA PHE A 7 -10.15 0.54 16.56
C PHE A 7 -9.24 -0.68 16.48
N PHE A 8 -9.30 -1.59 17.47
CA PHE A 8 -8.40 -2.76 17.47
C PHE A 8 -8.79 -3.77 16.41
N VAL A 9 -10.08 -3.93 16.13
CA VAL A 9 -10.58 -4.79 15.05
C VAL A 9 -10.05 -4.32 13.70
N VAL A 10 -10.25 -3.04 13.39
CA VAL A 10 -9.80 -2.46 12.11
C VAL A 10 -8.27 -2.41 12.05
N LYS A 11 -7.58 -2.12 13.15
CA LYS A 11 -6.11 -2.20 13.22
C LYS A 11 -5.60 -3.58 12.83
N ASP A 12 -6.24 -4.64 13.32
CA ASP A 12 -5.86 -6.02 12.99
C ASP A 12 -6.13 -6.34 11.51
N GLU A 13 -7.24 -5.86 10.97
CA GLU A 13 -7.58 -5.99 9.55
C GLU A 13 -6.56 -5.27 8.66
N VAL A 14 -6.23 -4.00 8.96
CA VAL A 14 -5.19 -3.23 8.30
C VAL A 14 -3.84 -3.93 8.39
N THR A 15 -3.48 -4.48 9.55
CA THR A 15 -2.22 -5.21 9.73
C THR A 15 -2.17 -6.46 8.85
N LYS A 16 -3.27 -7.22 8.76
CA LYS A 16 -3.38 -8.39 7.86
C LYS A 16 -3.29 -7.97 6.39
N ALA A 17 -3.98 -6.91 6.00
CA ALA A 17 -3.94 -6.37 4.63
C ALA A 17 -2.53 -5.87 4.26
N LEU A 18 -1.85 -5.18 5.18
CA LEU A 18 -0.48 -4.70 4.99
C LEU A 18 0.50 -5.86 4.79
N ASN A 19 0.40 -6.91 5.61
CA ASN A 19 1.22 -8.11 5.46
C ASN A 19 1.01 -8.81 4.11
N ARG A 20 -0.24 -8.91 3.63
CA ARG A 20 -0.53 -9.42 2.29
C ARG A 20 0.07 -8.51 1.20
N THR A 21 -0.06 -7.20 1.36
CA THR A 21 0.49 -6.20 0.43
C THR A 21 2.02 -6.31 0.34
N ARG A 22 2.71 -6.52 1.46
CA ARG A 22 4.17 -6.77 1.49
C ARG A 22 4.55 -8.00 0.68
N GLY A 23 3.82 -9.11 0.86
CA GLY A 23 4.05 -10.34 0.08
C GLY A 23 3.82 -10.13 -1.42
N LEU A 24 2.72 -9.48 -1.79
CA LEU A 24 2.45 -9.11 -3.18
C LEU A 24 3.55 -8.20 -3.76
N TYR A 25 4.07 -7.26 -2.97
CA TYR A 25 5.12 -6.35 -3.40
C TYR A 25 6.44 -7.08 -3.65
N GLN A 26 6.83 -7.99 -2.75
CA GLN A 26 8.01 -8.84 -2.95
C GLN A 26 7.89 -9.70 -4.21
N HIS A 27 6.74 -10.33 -4.42
CA HIS A 27 6.48 -11.12 -5.63
C HIS A 27 6.56 -10.24 -6.89
N TRP A 28 5.92 -9.07 -6.87
CA TRP A 28 5.99 -8.11 -7.97
C TRP A 28 7.42 -7.68 -8.29
N GLN A 29 8.25 -7.43 -7.26
CA GLN A 29 9.68 -7.12 -7.45
C GLN A 29 10.45 -8.28 -8.09
N HIS A 30 10.10 -9.52 -7.76
CA HIS A 30 10.73 -10.72 -8.33
C HIS A 30 10.35 -10.91 -9.80
N LEU A 31 9.05 -10.88 -10.13
CA LEU A 31 8.55 -10.96 -11.51
C LEU A 31 9.26 -9.95 -12.44
N ARG A 32 9.47 -8.75 -11.92
CA ARG A 32 10.17 -7.64 -12.59
C ARG A 32 11.65 -7.88 -12.82
N LYS A 33 12.35 -8.56 -11.90
CA LYS A 33 13.81 -8.82 -12.00
C LYS A 33 14.10 -9.97 -12.96
N GLU A 34 13.24 -10.99 -13.00
CA GLU A 34 13.49 -12.17 -13.81
C GLU A 34 13.19 -11.98 -15.30
N GLY A 35 12.45 -10.91 -15.66
CA GLY A 35 12.46 -10.20 -16.96
C GLY A 35 12.15 -10.99 -18.24
N ILE A 36 12.12 -12.32 -18.21
CA ILE A 36 12.15 -13.19 -19.39
C ILE A 36 11.23 -14.40 -19.21
N VAL A 37 11.02 -14.90 -17.98
CA VAL A 37 10.24 -16.13 -17.72
C VAL A 37 8.74 -15.87 -17.47
N PHE A 38 8.39 -14.70 -16.92
CA PHE A 38 7.01 -14.40 -16.55
C PHE A 38 6.25 -13.64 -17.64
N SER A 39 4.98 -14.01 -17.82
CA SER A 39 4.11 -13.34 -18.80
C SER A 39 3.84 -11.89 -18.38
N LYS A 40 3.79 -10.98 -19.35
CA LYS A 40 3.38 -9.58 -19.15
C LYS A 40 2.06 -9.47 -18.39
N ASP A 41 1.17 -10.43 -18.59
CA ASP A 41 -0.14 -10.54 -17.96
C ASP A 41 -0.04 -10.76 -16.44
N GLU A 42 0.93 -11.56 -15.98
CA GLU A 42 1.16 -11.79 -14.56
C GLU A 42 1.65 -10.54 -13.86
N VAL A 43 2.61 -9.82 -14.45
CA VAL A 43 3.07 -8.51 -13.94
C VAL A 43 1.91 -7.51 -13.85
N GLN A 44 1.05 -7.45 -14.87
CA GLN A 44 -0.12 -6.57 -14.87
C GLN A 44 -1.13 -6.95 -13.78
N LYS A 45 -1.42 -8.25 -13.64
CA LYS A 45 -2.32 -8.78 -12.61
C LYS A 45 -1.81 -8.43 -11.21
N THR A 46 -0.56 -8.77 -10.89
CA THR A 46 0.03 -8.46 -9.58
C THR A 46 0.07 -6.95 -9.32
N THR A 47 0.32 -6.14 -10.35
CA THR A 47 0.25 -4.66 -10.24
C THR A 47 -1.16 -4.17 -9.91
N ALA A 48 -2.20 -4.76 -10.52
CA ALA A 48 -3.59 -4.40 -10.26
C ALA A 48 -4.01 -4.82 -8.84
N GLU A 49 -3.64 -6.03 -8.41
CA GLU A 49 -3.88 -6.51 -7.04
C GLU A 49 -3.23 -5.62 -5.99
N LEU A 50 -1.96 -5.21 -6.21
CA LEU A 50 -1.28 -4.25 -5.34
C LEU A 50 -2.03 -2.93 -5.24
N ARG A 51 -2.49 -2.36 -6.36
CA ARG A 51 -3.25 -1.09 -6.35
C ARG A 51 -4.55 -1.20 -5.58
N ASN A 52 -5.25 -2.32 -5.71
CA ASN A 52 -6.50 -2.56 -4.99
C ASN A 52 -6.23 -2.72 -3.49
N SER A 53 -5.21 -3.49 -3.12
CA SER A 53 -4.82 -3.69 -1.72
C SER A 53 -4.39 -2.37 -1.05
N ILE A 54 -3.56 -1.58 -1.74
CA ILE A 54 -3.16 -0.24 -1.29
C ILE A 54 -4.37 0.66 -1.06
N ARG A 55 -5.30 0.71 -2.01
CA ARG A 55 -6.50 1.55 -1.88
C ARG A 55 -7.38 1.15 -0.70
N SER A 56 -7.58 -0.16 -0.49
CA SER A 56 -8.35 -0.66 0.65
C SER A 56 -7.72 -0.19 1.97
N ILE A 57 -6.40 -0.30 2.08
CA ILE A 57 -5.68 0.15 3.28
C ILE A 57 -5.78 1.68 3.43
N GLU A 58 -5.65 2.45 2.35
CA GLU A 58 -5.80 3.92 2.39
C GLU A 58 -7.18 4.32 2.96
N TRP A 59 -8.26 3.67 2.53
CA TRP A 59 -9.61 3.91 3.05
C TRP A 59 -9.74 3.54 4.54
N ASP A 60 -9.26 2.36 4.95
CA ASP A 60 -9.32 1.96 6.36
C ASP A 60 -8.54 2.94 7.26
N LEU A 61 -7.42 3.49 6.76
CA LEU A 61 -6.63 4.49 7.49
C LEU A 61 -7.30 5.86 7.56
N GLU A 62 -8.05 6.27 6.54
CA GLU A 62 -8.89 7.47 6.58
C GLU A 62 -9.97 7.35 7.66
N ASP A 63 -10.70 6.23 7.70
CA ASP A 63 -11.73 5.97 8.72
C ASP A 63 -11.17 5.93 10.14
N LEU A 64 -9.97 5.34 10.32
CA LEU A 64 -9.28 5.34 11.61
C LEU A 64 -8.85 6.73 12.05
N GLU A 65 -8.36 7.56 11.12
CA GLU A 65 -7.97 8.94 11.42
C GLU A 65 -9.18 9.78 11.85
N ASP A 66 -10.30 9.66 11.13
CA ASP A 66 -11.55 10.33 11.48
C ASP A 66 -12.05 9.90 12.86
N THR A 67 -11.99 8.59 13.15
CA THR A 67 -12.37 8.05 14.47
C THR A 67 -11.48 8.60 15.59
N ILE A 68 -10.16 8.65 15.37
CA ILE A 68 -9.20 9.22 16.33
C ILE A 68 -9.47 10.72 16.55
N ALA A 69 -9.81 11.46 15.50
CA ALA A 69 -10.13 12.88 15.58
C ALA A 69 -11.42 13.13 16.39
N ILE A 70 -12.44 12.30 16.21
CA ILE A 70 -13.70 12.37 16.98
C ILE A 70 -13.44 12.08 18.47
N VAL A 71 -12.70 11.02 18.78
CA VAL A 71 -12.35 10.65 20.16
C VAL A 71 -11.54 11.74 20.83
N GLY A 72 -10.55 12.30 20.12
CA GLY A 72 -9.67 13.35 20.64
C GLY A 72 -10.42 14.63 21.02
N LYS A 73 -11.56 14.91 20.38
CA LYS A 73 -12.42 16.06 20.69
C LYS A 73 -13.28 15.85 21.94
N ASN A 74 -13.52 14.60 22.39
CA ASN A 74 -14.36 14.34 23.57
C ASN A 74 -13.86 13.18 24.46
N PRO A 75 -12.70 13.31 25.12
CA PRO A 75 -12.04 12.20 25.83
C PRO A 75 -12.85 11.61 26.99
N SER A 76 -13.65 12.43 27.68
CA SER A 76 -14.46 12.02 28.83
C SER A 76 -15.55 10.99 28.46
N ARG A 77 -16.05 11.05 27.22
CA ARG A 77 -17.06 10.11 26.71
C ARG A 77 -16.49 8.74 26.37
N PHE A 78 -15.24 8.69 25.95
CA PHE A 78 -14.60 7.47 25.43
C PHE A 78 -13.62 6.83 26.41
N ARG A 79 -13.31 7.49 27.53
CA ARG A 79 -12.37 7.01 28.57
C ARG A 79 -11.00 6.63 28.00
N LEU A 80 -10.60 7.26 26.90
CA LEU A 80 -9.31 7.06 26.25
C LEU A 80 -8.30 8.05 26.80
N ASN A 81 -7.14 7.54 27.24
CA ASN A 81 -6.07 8.39 27.75
C ASN A 81 -5.23 8.95 26.59
N SER A 82 -4.54 10.06 26.82
CA SER A 82 -3.76 10.75 25.79
C SER A 82 -2.66 9.89 25.17
N ALA A 83 -2.05 8.98 25.95
CA ALA A 83 -1.01 8.09 25.44
C ALA A 83 -1.56 7.10 24.42
N GLU A 84 -2.76 6.56 24.66
CA GLU A 84 -3.42 5.66 23.73
C GLU A 84 -3.76 6.36 22.42
N VAL A 85 -4.32 7.58 22.47
CA VAL A 85 -4.60 8.36 21.26
C VAL A 85 -3.32 8.63 20.45
N VAL A 86 -2.18 8.88 21.12
CA VAL A 86 -0.87 9.01 20.46
C VAL A 86 -0.45 7.71 19.77
N GLN A 87 -0.60 6.56 20.43
CA GLN A 87 -0.29 5.25 19.84
C GLN A 87 -1.16 4.94 18.62
N ARG A 88 -2.46 5.29 18.67
CA ARG A 88 -3.38 5.12 17.53
C ARG A 88 -2.94 5.95 16.33
N ARG A 89 -2.59 7.22 16.53
CA ARG A 89 -2.05 8.09 15.47
C ARG A 89 -0.74 7.56 14.90
N PHE A 90 0.15 7.09 15.76
CA PHE A 90 1.44 6.55 15.35
C PHE A 90 1.27 5.33 14.43
N PHE A 91 0.37 4.41 14.76
CA PHE A 91 0.04 3.27 13.90
C PHE A 91 -0.46 3.70 12.51
N VAL A 92 -1.38 4.68 12.46
CA VAL A 92 -1.91 5.20 11.19
C VAL A 92 -0.79 5.83 10.36
N GLN A 93 0.04 6.68 10.97
CA GLN A 93 1.14 7.35 10.27
C GLN A 93 2.17 6.35 9.72
N GLN A 94 2.63 5.41 10.54
CA GLN A 94 3.61 4.41 10.10
C GLN A 94 3.08 3.59 8.92
N THR A 95 1.81 3.21 8.95
CA THR A 95 1.19 2.43 7.87
C THR A 95 1.08 3.26 6.59
N ARG A 96 0.70 4.54 6.70
CA ARG A 96 0.67 5.48 5.56
C ARG A 96 2.05 5.64 4.92
N ASP A 97 3.09 5.82 5.74
CA ASP A 97 4.46 5.99 5.24
C ASP A 97 4.90 4.76 4.44
N GLU A 98 4.63 3.55 4.96
CA GLU A 98 4.98 2.31 4.28
C GLU A 98 4.21 2.11 2.96
N ILE A 99 2.90 2.32 2.98
CA ILE A 99 2.06 2.23 1.77
C ILE A 99 2.48 3.29 0.74
N GLY A 100 2.81 4.50 1.20
CA GLY A 100 3.34 5.58 0.36
C GLY A 100 4.63 5.16 -0.34
N ASN A 101 5.57 4.55 0.38
CA ASN A 101 6.82 4.04 -0.20
C ASN A 101 6.55 2.97 -1.27
N ILE A 102 5.66 2.01 -1.02
CA ILE A 102 5.31 0.98 -2.00
C ILE A 102 4.69 1.61 -3.26
N LYS A 103 3.76 2.55 -3.07
CA LYS A 103 3.06 3.27 -4.15
C LYS A 103 4.03 4.10 -5.00
N GLU A 104 4.97 4.79 -4.38
CA GLU A 104 6.01 5.55 -5.08
C GLU A 104 6.85 4.62 -5.97
N LYS A 105 7.32 3.49 -5.42
CA LYS A 105 8.09 2.51 -6.20
C LYS A 105 7.30 1.97 -7.38
N LEU A 106 6.00 1.70 -7.23
CA LEU A 106 5.13 1.28 -8.34
C LEU A 106 5.04 2.36 -9.45
N GLN A 107 5.05 3.64 -9.08
CA GLN A 107 4.97 4.75 -10.05
C GLN A 107 6.29 4.97 -10.80
N ILE A 108 7.42 5.04 -10.08
CA ILE A 108 8.77 5.20 -10.66
C ILE A 108 9.03 4.10 -11.70
N MET A 109 8.71 2.88 -11.31
CA MET A 109 9.01 1.68 -12.09
C MET A 109 8.14 1.55 -13.35
N ARG A 110 6.93 2.14 -13.37
CA ARG A 110 6.11 2.29 -14.59
C ARG A 110 6.76 3.22 -15.61
N GLY A 111 7.48 4.26 -15.16
CA GLY A 111 8.22 5.17 -16.05
C GLY A 111 9.41 4.50 -16.74
N GLN A 112 10.09 3.59 -16.04
CA GLN A 112 11.24 2.85 -16.59
C GLN A 112 10.85 1.84 -17.68
N ASP A 113 9.72 1.14 -17.53
CA ASP A 113 9.23 0.19 -18.55
C ASP A 113 8.96 0.90 -19.89
N PHE A 114 8.46 2.14 -19.84
CA PHE A 114 8.22 2.96 -21.03
C PHE A 114 9.54 3.37 -21.71
N ASP A 115 10.50 3.86 -20.93
CA ASP A 115 11.82 4.26 -21.44
C ASP A 115 12.59 3.08 -22.05
N GLN A 116 12.56 1.91 -21.42
CA GLN A 116 13.25 0.72 -21.93
C GLN A 116 12.57 0.14 -23.18
N SER A 117 11.23 0.17 -23.23
CA SER A 117 10.48 -0.22 -24.44
C SER A 117 10.77 0.74 -25.60
N ALA A 118 10.79 2.05 -25.35
CA ALA A 118 11.10 3.05 -26.38
C ALA A 118 12.52 2.87 -26.93
N LYS A 119 13.52 2.65 -26.06
CA LYS A 119 14.91 2.36 -26.46
C LYS A 119 15.02 1.09 -27.32
N LYS A 120 14.31 0.02 -26.96
CA LYS A 120 14.31 -1.24 -27.72
C LYS A 120 13.69 -1.06 -29.11
N VAL A 121 12.59 -0.30 -29.23
CA VAL A 121 11.94 0.00 -30.51
C VAL A 121 12.86 0.83 -31.40
N ILE A 122 13.47 1.90 -30.87
CA ILE A 122 14.40 2.74 -31.62
C ILE A 122 15.59 1.91 -32.14
N PHE A 123 16.19 1.07 -31.30
CA PHE A 123 17.29 0.20 -31.71
C PHE A 123 16.92 -0.74 -32.87
N LEU A 124 15.72 -1.33 -32.84
CA LEU A 124 15.22 -2.19 -33.91
C LEU A 124 14.99 -1.42 -35.22
N VAL A 125 14.49 -0.19 -35.16
CA VAL A 125 14.27 0.66 -36.34
C VAL A 125 15.60 1.08 -36.97
N THR A 126 16.60 1.43 -36.15
CA THR A 126 17.92 1.86 -36.64
C THR A 126 18.74 0.71 -37.26
N MET A 127 18.50 -0.55 -36.88
CA MET A 127 19.19 -1.71 -37.46
C MET A 127 18.66 -2.13 -38.85
N HIS A 128 17.51 -1.60 -39.27
CA HIS A 128 16.82 -1.98 -40.52
C HIS A 128 16.85 -0.88 -41.60
N SER A 129 17.67 0.18 -41.44
CA SER A 129 17.88 1.24 -42.44
C SER A 129 19.30 1.25 -42.98
#